data_AF-A0A8S8XRE8-F1
#
_entry.id   AF-A0A8S8XRE8-F1
#
_cell.length_a   1.000
_cell.length_b   1.000
_cell.length_c   1.000
_cell.angle_alpha   90.00
_cell.angle_beta   90.00
_cell.angle_gamma   90.00
#
_symmetry.space_group_name_H-M   'P 1'
#
loop_
_entity.id
_entity.type
_entity.pdbx_description
1 polymer ?
#
loop_
_entity_poly.entity_id
_entity_poly.type
_entity_poly.pdbx_seq_one_letter_code
_entity_poly.pdbx_strand_id
1 'polypeptide(L)'
;MVHISQLILGDTGCVSYIIHCKEKRECAIVDSFEGYEEDIHEELKRLGFPTVKYVIDTHTHADRRSASGYFAGENALDGVVKSEMTKYKGKKISTKDGDILKIGNAELEVLYTPGHTYDHNCYLIEDKLLSGDCLFIGDVGRST
;
A
#
# COMPACT_ATOMS: atom_id res chain seq x y z
N MET A 1 15.93 4.59 -9.73
CA MET A 1 15.77 5.23 -8.39
C MET A 1 14.30 5.25 -7.99
N VAL A 2 13.99 4.76 -6.79
CA VAL A 2 12.65 4.78 -6.20
C VAL A 2 12.36 6.15 -5.59
N HIS A 3 11.13 6.63 -5.76
CA HIS A 3 10.59 7.77 -5.02
C HIS A 3 9.37 7.32 -4.23
N ILE A 4 9.26 7.77 -2.98
CA ILE A 4 8.11 7.47 -2.12
C ILE A 4 7.47 8.80 -1.73
N SER A 5 6.22 8.99 -2.14
CA SER A 5 5.37 10.08 -1.65
C SER A 5 4.65 9.62 -0.39
N GLN A 6 4.57 10.49 0.61
CA GLN A 6 3.81 10.26 1.84
C GLN A 6 2.65 11.26 1.89
N LEU A 7 1.44 10.74 2.09
CA LEU A 7 0.21 11.52 2.18
C LEU A 7 -0.41 11.26 3.55
N ILE A 8 -0.50 12.28 4.40
CA ILE A 8 -1.23 12.21 5.66
C ILE A 8 -2.67 12.61 5.36
N LEU A 9 -3.59 11.65 5.47
CA LEU A 9 -4.97 11.78 5.03
C LEU A 9 -5.92 11.75 6.22
N GLY A 10 -6.88 12.67 6.19
CA GLY A 10 -7.88 12.87 7.22
C GLY A 10 -7.35 13.28 8.59
N ASP A 11 -8.29 13.39 9.54
CA ASP A 11 -8.02 13.90 10.88
C ASP A 11 -7.43 12.85 11.82
N THR A 12 -7.38 11.58 11.39
CA THR A 12 -6.94 10.42 12.17
C THR A 12 -5.44 10.14 12.03
N GLY A 13 -4.71 10.91 11.21
CA GLY A 13 -3.27 10.72 11.00
C GLY A 13 -2.93 9.47 10.19
N CYS A 14 -3.89 8.93 9.43
CA CYS A 14 -3.65 7.81 8.53
C CYS A 14 -2.68 8.21 7.43
N VAL A 15 -1.76 7.32 7.10
CA VAL A 15 -0.74 7.60 6.09
C VAL A 15 -0.91 6.67 4.91
N SER A 16 -1.07 7.25 3.72
CA SER A 16 -0.97 6.55 2.46
C SER A 16 0.36 6.85 1.80
N TYR A 17 0.88 5.89 1.03
CA TYR A 17 2.14 6.05 0.32
C TYR A 17 1.96 5.79 -1.17
N ILE A 18 2.76 6.47 -2.00
CA ILE A 18 2.92 6.15 -3.41
C ILE A 18 4.38 5.78 -3.67
N ILE A 19 4.61 4.52 -4.02
CA ILE A 19 5.93 4.00 -4.37
C ILE A 19 6.08 4.09 -5.87
N HIS A 20 6.98 4.93 -6.37
CA HIS A 20 7.13 5.24 -7.78
C HIS A 20 8.53 4.89 -8.31
N CYS A 21 8.58 3.99 -9.29
CA CYS A 21 9.75 3.75 -10.11
C CYS A 21 9.81 4.77 -11.25
N LYS A 22 10.64 5.81 -11.09
CA LYS A 22 10.76 6.93 -12.05
C LYS A 22 11.16 6.49 -13.46
N GLU A 23 12.03 5.50 -13.58
CA GLU A 23 12.57 5.03 -14.86
C GLU A 23 11.54 4.31 -15.72
N LYS A 24 10.70 3.47 -15.08
CA LYS A 24 9.65 2.71 -15.76
C LYS A 24 8.30 3.42 -15.75
N ARG A 25 8.17 4.50 -14.97
CA ARG A 25 6.92 5.24 -14.75
C ARG A 25 5.80 4.33 -14.24
N GLU A 26 6.15 3.42 -13.34
CA GLU A 26 5.22 2.51 -12.67
C GLU A 26 5.17 2.85 -11.19
N CYS A 27 4.01 2.70 -10.56
CA CYS A 27 3.84 2.93 -9.14
C CYS A 27 2.92 1.92 -8.45
N ALA A 28 2.97 1.89 -7.13
CA ALA A 28 1.96 1.28 -6.28
C ALA A 28 1.45 2.30 -5.26
N ILE A 29 0.16 2.20 -4.94
CA ILE A 29 -0.48 2.94 -3.86
C ILE A 29 -0.57 2.01 -2.66
N VAL A 30 -0.17 2.47 -1.47
CA VAL A 30 -0.24 1.69 -0.22
C VAL A 30 -1.18 2.37 0.75
N ASP A 31 -2.09 1.58 1.33
CA ASP A 31 -3.07 1.98 2.35
C ASP A 31 -3.95 3.17 1.96
N SER A 32 -4.53 3.11 0.75
CA SER A 32 -5.43 4.15 0.25
C SER A 32 -6.70 4.30 1.10
N PHE A 33 -7.18 5.53 1.28
CA PHE A 33 -8.29 5.87 2.18
C PHE A 33 -9.50 6.36 1.37
N GLU A 34 -10.65 5.69 1.50
CA GLU A 34 -11.94 6.11 0.94
C GLU A 34 -12.30 7.55 1.35
N GLY A 35 -12.61 8.40 0.38
CA GLY A 35 -12.88 9.83 0.56
C GLY A 35 -11.69 10.76 0.30
N TYR A 36 -10.50 10.21 0.08
CA TYR A 36 -9.26 10.94 -0.22
C TYR A 36 -8.63 10.50 -1.55
N GLU A 37 -9.45 10.00 -2.47
CA GLU A 37 -9.00 9.56 -3.79
C GLU A 37 -8.40 10.72 -4.59
N GLU A 38 -8.95 11.93 -4.46
CA GLU A 38 -8.46 13.12 -5.16
C GLU A 38 -7.04 13.51 -4.70
N ASP A 39 -6.72 13.41 -3.41
CA ASP A 39 -5.37 13.67 -2.90
C ASP A 39 -4.33 12.73 -3.53
N ILE A 40 -4.69 11.46 -3.69
CA ILE A 40 -3.85 10.46 -4.38
C ILE A 40 -3.73 10.82 -5.86
N HIS A 41 -4.81 11.20 -6.53
CA HIS A 41 -4.81 11.63 -7.94
C HIS A 41 -3.96 12.87 -8.19
N GLU A 42 -4.02 13.86 -7.30
CA GLU A 42 -3.18 15.05 -7.36
C GLU A 42 -1.70 14.69 -7.26
N GLU A 43 -1.35 13.76 -6.38
CA GLU A 43 0.02 13.30 -6.24
C GLU A 43 0.47 12.48 -7.45
N LEU A 44 -0.36 11.56 -7.97
CA LEU A 44 -0.08 10.84 -9.22
C LEU A 44 0.16 11.81 -10.39
N LYS A 45 -0.62 12.91 -10.46
CA LYS A 45 -0.42 13.98 -11.44
C LYS A 45 0.92 14.69 -11.25
N ARG A 46 1.32 15.03 -10.02
CA ARG A 46 2.63 15.63 -9.71
C ARG A 46 3.79 14.71 -10.08
N LEU A 47 3.61 13.40 -9.92
CA LEU A 47 4.57 12.38 -10.32
C LEU A 47 4.61 12.13 -11.84
N GLY A 48 3.76 12.82 -12.62
CA GLY A 48 3.73 12.74 -14.07
C GLY A 48 2.89 11.57 -14.59
N PHE A 49 1.81 11.23 -13.91
CA PHE A 49 0.88 10.15 -14.29
C PHE A 49 1.59 8.80 -14.54
N PRO A 50 2.26 8.23 -13.51
CA PRO A 50 2.77 6.87 -13.63
C PRO A 50 1.62 5.87 -13.75
N THR A 51 1.90 4.71 -14.34
CA THR A 51 0.97 3.58 -14.37
C THR A 51 0.86 2.97 -12.96
N VAL A 52 -0.35 2.92 -12.41
CA VAL A 52 -0.62 2.27 -11.12
C VAL A 52 -0.69 0.75 -11.35
N LYS A 53 0.33 0.03 -10.87
CA LYS A 53 0.43 -1.44 -10.98
C LYS A 53 -0.34 -2.14 -9.88
N TYR A 54 -0.19 -1.65 -8.65
CA TYR A 54 -0.78 -2.25 -7.47
C TYR A 54 -1.45 -1.22 -6.57
N VAL A 55 -2.52 -1.67 -5.92
CA VAL A 55 -3.07 -1.00 -4.74
C VAL A 55 -2.96 -1.99 -3.60
N ILE A 56 -2.17 -1.64 -2.59
CA ILE A 56 -1.71 -2.53 -1.54
C ILE A 56 -2.37 -2.10 -0.24
N ASP A 57 -2.95 -3.03 0.49
CA ASP A 57 -3.29 -2.79 1.90
C ASP A 57 -2.34 -3.59 2.78
N THR A 58 -1.74 -2.93 3.77
CA THR A 58 -0.89 -3.58 4.78
C THR A 58 -1.67 -4.57 5.63
N HIS A 59 -2.92 -4.23 5.95
CA HIS A 59 -3.81 -5.06 6.74
C HIS A 59 -5.27 -4.71 6.51
N THR A 60 -6.19 -5.45 7.12
CA THR A 60 -7.60 -5.03 7.19
C THR A 60 -7.76 -3.89 8.20
N HIS A 61 -7.88 -2.66 7.69
CA HIS A 61 -8.07 -1.44 8.48
C HIS A 61 -9.40 -1.45 9.26
N ALA A 62 -9.36 -1.02 10.53
CA ALA A 62 -10.53 -0.97 11.42
C ALA A 62 -11.06 0.45 11.68
N ASP A 63 -10.19 1.44 11.47
CA ASP A 63 -10.39 2.88 11.64
C ASP A 63 -10.93 3.56 10.38
N ARG A 64 -10.70 2.95 9.21
CA ARG A 64 -11.09 3.49 7.91
C ARG A 64 -11.49 2.41 6.91
N ARG A 65 -12.17 2.85 5.85
CA ARG A 65 -12.38 2.01 4.66
C ARG A 65 -11.25 2.24 3.66
N SER A 66 -10.71 1.14 3.14
CA SER A 66 -9.71 1.18 2.08
C SER A 66 -10.35 1.61 0.76
N ALA A 67 -9.70 2.54 0.05
CA ALA A 67 -10.06 2.91 -1.31
C ALA A 67 -9.56 1.89 -2.36
N SER A 68 -9.02 0.74 -1.95
CA SER A 68 -8.52 -0.28 -2.89
C SER A 68 -9.57 -0.71 -3.91
N GLY A 69 -10.85 -0.73 -3.52
CA GLY A 69 -11.97 -1.05 -4.42
C GLY A 69 -12.25 0.02 -5.47
N TYR A 70 -12.01 1.30 -5.16
CA TYR A 70 -12.12 2.41 -6.10
C TYR A 70 -11.01 2.32 -7.15
N PHE A 71 -9.76 2.24 -6.70
CA PHE A 71 -8.59 2.16 -7.58
C PHE A 71 -8.53 0.84 -8.37
N ALA A 72 -9.21 -0.22 -7.89
CA ALA A 72 -9.38 -1.47 -8.63
C ALA A 72 -10.04 -1.30 -10.01
N GLY A 73 -10.81 -0.23 -10.20
CA GLY A 73 -11.47 0.09 -11.47
C GLY A 73 -10.58 0.84 -12.47
N GLU A 74 -9.35 1.21 -12.10
CA GLU A 74 -8.46 1.96 -12.98
C GLU A 74 -7.79 1.10 -14.05
N ASN A 75 -7.51 1.72 -15.19
CA ASN A 75 -6.87 1.04 -16.31
C ASN A 75 -5.42 0.65 -15.96
N ALA A 76 -4.97 -0.51 -16.47
CA ALA A 76 -3.61 -1.05 -16.33
C ALA A 76 -3.18 -1.47 -14.92
N LEU A 77 -4.14 -1.62 -14.00
CA LEU A 77 -3.92 -2.22 -12.69
C LEU A 77 -3.72 -3.75 -12.81
N ASP A 78 -2.63 -4.27 -12.25
CA ASP A 78 -2.41 -5.72 -12.14
C ASP A 78 -3.32 -6.32 -11.06
N GLY A 79 -3.51 -5.62 -9.95
CA GLY A 79 -4.55 -5.94 -8.99
C GLY A 79 -4.42 -5.28 -7.61
N VAL A 80 -5.42 -5.55 -6.78
CA VAL A 80 -5.41 -5.23 -5.35
C VAL A 80 -4.60 -6.29 -4.61
N VAL A 81 -3.57 -5.87 -3.90
CA VAL A 81 -2.64 -6.73 -3.15
C VAL A 81 -3.05 -6.74 -1.68
N LYS A 82 -3.19 -7.95 -1.12
CA LYS A 82 -3.50 -8.17 0.29
C LYS A 82 -2.77 -9.41 0.78
N SER A 83 -2.60 -9.55 2.09
CA SER A 83 -2.09 -10.80 2.68
C SER A 83 -2.95 -11.99 2.25
N GLU A 84 -2.35 -13.17 2.13
CA GLU A 84 -3.11 -14.41 1.89
C GLU A 84 -4.15 -14.65 2.98
N MET A 85 -3.87 -14.21 4.21
CA MET A 85 -4.73 -14.34 5.39
C MET A 85 -5.96 -13.42 5.33
N THR A 86 -5.91 -12.32 4.57
CA THR A 86 -7.01 -11.34 4.49
C THR A 86 -8.29 -11.97 3.94
N LYS A 87 -9.39 -11.89 4.69
CA LYS A 87 -10.71 -12.31 4.22
C LYS A 87 -11.31 -11.24 3.32
N TYR A 88 -11.17 -11.41 2.01
CA TYR A 88 -11.62 -10.45 1.00
C TYR A 88 -12.58 -11.09 0.01
N LYS A 89 -13.71 -10.42 -0.28
CA LYS A 89 -14.72 -10.91 -1.24
C LYS A 89 -14.37 -10.62 -2.70
N GLY A 90 -13.51 -9.63 -2.96
CA GLY A 90 -13.07 -9.26 -4.30
C GLY A 90 -11.89 -10.11 -4.80
N LYS A 91 -11.46 -9.85 -6.03
CA LYS A 91 -10.23 -10.45 -6.58
C LYS A 91 -9.02 -9.78 -5.92
N LYS A 92 -8.13 -10.58 -5.32
CA LYS A 92 -6.85 -10.10 -4.77
C LYS A 92 -5.67 -10.84 -5.39
N ILE A 93 -4.54 -10.16 -5.45
CA ILE A 93 -3.22 -10.79 -5.48
C ILE A 93 -2.89 -11.12 -4.02
N SER A 94 -2.85 -12.41 -3.70
CA SER A 94 -2.48 -12.89 -2.37
C SER A 94 -0.96 -12.85 -2.23
N THR A 95 -0.48 -12.38 -1.09
CA THR A 95 0.95 -12.34 -0.76
C THR A 95 1.25 -13.17 0.48
N LYS A 96 2.43 -13.79 0.49
CA LYS A 96 3.04 -14.52 1.61
C LYS A 96 4.35 -13.86 2.03
N ASP A 97 4.86 -14.30 3.17
CA ASP A 97 6.20 -13.92 3.63
C ASP A 97 7.27 -14.25 2.57
N GLY A 98 8.14 -13.29 2.28
CA GLY A 98 9.22 -13.40 1.29
C GLY A 98 8.80 -13.23 -0.16
N ASP A 99 7.51 -13.01 -0.46
CA ASP A 99 7.08 -12.68 -1.83
C ASP A 99 7.67 -11.34 -2.27
N ILE A 100 7.95 -11.21 -3.58
CA ILE A 100 8.47 -9.97 -4.18
C ILE A 100 7.45 -9.40 -5.16
N LEU A 101 7.02 -8.16 -4.93
CA LEU A 101 6.21 -7.38 -5.85
C LEU A 101 7.11 -6.44 -6.67
N LYS A 102 6.98 -6.47 -7.99
CA LYS A 102 7.81 -5.64 -8.88
C LYS A 102 7.06 -4.41 -9.36
N ILE A 103 7.62 -3.23 -9.07
CA ILE A 103 7.11 -1.94 -9.54
C ILE A 103 8.21 -1.35 -10.42
N GLY A 104 8.13 -1.58 -11.73
CA GLY A 104 9.24 -1.31 -12.64
C GLY A 104 10.52 -2.03 -12.22
N ASN A 105 11.55 -1.25 -11.89
CA ASN A 105 12.84 -1.75 -11.39
C ASN A 105 12.89 -1.87 -9.85
N ALA A 106 11.83 -1.48 -9.14
CA ALA A 106 11.76 -1.55 -7.70
C ALA A 106 11.21 -2.91 -7.25
N GLU A 107 11.78 -3.46 -6.18
CA GLU A 107 11.35 -4.72 -5.57
C GLU A 107 10.80 -4.40 -4.17
N LEU A 108 9.54 -4.80 -3.94
CA LEU A 108 8.87 -4.76 -2.65
C LEU A 108 8.87 -6.17 -2.07
N GLU A 109 9.67 -6.38 -1.03
CA GLU A 109 9.63 -7.62 -0.27
C GLU A 109 8.50 -7.57 0.75
N VAL A 110 7.68 -8.61 0.75
CA VAL A 110 6.59 -8.80 1.70
C VAL A 110 7.13 -9.46 2.96
N LEU A 111 6.96 -8.81 4.10
CA LEU A 111 7.26 -9.37 5.40
C LEU A 111 5.95 -9.63 6.14
N TYR A 112 5.66 -10.89 6.45
CA TYR A 112 4.47 -11.23 7.22
C TYR A 112 4.69 -10.89 8.69
N THR A 113 3.95 -9.91 9.19
CA THR A 113 4.16 -9.33 10.54
C THR A 113 2.85 -9.27 11.31
N PRO A 114 2.24 -10.42 11.64
CA PRO A 114 1.00 -10.43 12.41
C PRO A 114 1.23 -9.87 13.81
N GLY A 115 0.22 -9.21 14.34
CA GLY A 115 0.29 -8.57 15.66
C GLY A 115 -0.87 -7.61 15.82
N HIS A 116 -0.79 -6.46 15.14
CA HIS A 116 -1.90 -5.51 15.08
C HIS A 116 -3.18 -6.20 14.57
N THR A 117 -3.06 -6.90 13.44
CA THR A 117 -4.05 -7.86 12.96
C THR A 117 -3.38 -9.18 12.55
N TYR A 118 -4.17 -10.23 12.36
CA TYR A 118 -3.71 -11.54 11.89
C TYR A 118 -3.33 -11.57 10.41
N ASP A 119 -3.66 -10.53 9.64
CA ASP A 119 -3.42 -10.43 8.20
C ASP A 119 -2.46 -9.31 7.82
N HIS A 120 -1.67 -8.83 8.79
CA HIS A 120 -0.77 -7.70 8.60
C HIS A 120 0.54 -8.10 7.90
N ASN A 121 0.90 -7.32 6.90
CA ASN A 121 2.18 -7.36 6.21
C ASN A 121 2.88 -6.00 6.31
N CYS A 122 4.20 -6.02 6.54
CA CYS A 122 5.06 -4.90 6.21
C CYS A 122 5.61 -5.06 4.79
N TYR A 123 6.03 -3.97 4.18
CA TYR A 123 6.66 -3.98 2.86
C TYR A 123 8.03 -3.31 2.93
N LEU A 124 9.08 -4.07 2.65
CA LEU A 124 10.45 -3.59 2.59
C LEU A 124 10.79 -3.19 1.15
N ILE A 125 11.28 -1.97 0.98
CA ILE A 125 11.80 -1.48 -0.30
C ILE A 125 13.14 -0.78 -0.08
N GLU A 126 14.18 -1.29 -0.74
CA GLU A 126 15.56 -0.86 -0.50
C GLU A 126 15.89 -0.97 1.01
N ASP A 127 16.14 0.16 1.68
CA ASP A 127 16.42 0.29 3.11
C ASP A 127 15.26 0.88 3.92
N LYS A 128 14.04 0.92 3.35
CA LYS A 128 12.86 1.56 3.94
C LYS A 128 11.75 0.54 4.17
N LEU A 129 11.18 0.56 5.37
CA LEU A 129 10.07 -0.30 5.76
C LEU A 129 8.77 0.50 5.83
N LEU A 130 7.79 0.10 5.03
CA LEU A 130 6.40 0.50 5.23
C LEU A 130 5.79 -0.45 6.25
N SER A 131 5.72 0.02 7.50
CA SER A 131 5.39 -0.81 8.66
C SER A 131 3.90 -0.94 8.97
N GLY A 132 3.04 -0.22 8.24
CA GLY A 132 1.61 -0.13 8.57
C GLY A 132 1.41 0.19 10.06
N ASP A 133 0.54 -0.58 10.71
CA ASP A 133 0.27 -0.49 12.14
C ASP A 133 1.09 -1.51 12.96
N CYS A 134 2.08 -2.18 12.37
CA CYS A 134 2.97 -3.08 13.10
C CYS A 134 3.95 -2.31 14.00
N LEU A 135 4.50 -1.21 13.50
CA LEU A 135 5.52 -0.41 14.19
C LEU A 135 5.32 1.08 13.87
N PHE A 136 5.22 1.89 14.91
CA PHE A 136 5.15 3.34 14.84
C PHE A 136 6.45 3.99 15.33
N ILE A 137 6.53 5.32 15.17
CA ILE A 137 7.62 6.10 15.76
C ILE A 137 7.46 6.10 17.29
N GLY A 138 8.24 5.24 17.95
CA GLY A 138 8.27 5.13 19.41
C GLY A 138 7.17 4.25 20.03
N ASP A 139 6.39 3.52 19.24
CA ASP A 139 5.32 2.64 19.73
C ASP A 139 5.01 1.50 18.75
N VAL A 140 4.06 0.62 19.09
CA VAL A 140 3.53 -0.45 18.23
C VAL A 140 2.01 -0.38 18.17
N GLY A 141 1.41 -0.92 17.11
CA GLY A 141 -0.05 -1.01 17.02
C GLY A 141 -0.63 -1.94 18.08
N ARG A 142 -1.83 -1.59 18.55
CA ARG A 142 -2.60 -2.44 19.47
C ARG A 142 -2.88 -3.80 18.84
N SER A 143 -2.80 -4.90 19.59
CA SER A 143 -3.15 -6.23 19.08
C SER A 143 -4.66 -6.46 19.10
N THR A 144 -5.20 -7.05 18.03
CA THR A 144 -6.63 -7.42 17.91
C THR A 144 -6.84 -8.88 17.56
#